data_AF-A0A428Y379-F1
#
_entry.id   AF-A0A428Y379-F1
#
_cell.length_a   1.000
_cell.length_b   1.000
_cell.length_c   1.000
_cell.angle_alpha   90.00
_cell.angle_beta   90.00
_cell.angle_gamma   90.00
#
_symmetry.space_group_name_H-M   'P 1'
#
loop_
_entity.id
_entity.type
_entity.pdbx_description
1 polymer ?
#
loop_
_entity_poly.entity_id
_entity_poly.type
_entity_poly.pdbx_seq_one_letter_code
_entity_poly.pdbx_strand_id
1 'polypeptide(L)' 'MVVDGVLVTQPRPGKFRAFDATCPHRGVRVSPPSDGVITCMAHNSRFQESDGARISGPATGRLARISVSVQGESIVIP' A
#
# COMPACT_ATOMS: atom_id res chain seq x y z
N MET A 1 4.17 -0.93 -6.77
CA MET A 1 4.11 0.27 -7.63
C MET A 1 2.97 1.17 -7.22
N VAL A 2 3.01 2.46 -7.52
CA VAL A 2 1.87 3.39 -7.30
C VAL A 2 1.39 3.90 -8.65
N VAL A 3 0.09 3.76 -8.93
CA VAL A 3 -0.58 4.21 -10.17
C VAL A 3 -1.89 4.86 -9.77
N ASP A 4 -2.17 6.08 -10.22
CA ASP A 4 -3.41 6.82 -9.96
C ASP A 4 -3.88 6.84 -8.49
N GLY A 5 -2.93 6.95 -7.56
CA GLY A 5 -3.23 6.97 -6.12
C GLY A 5 -3.46 5.58 -5.50
N VAL A 6 -3.36 4.50 -6.28
CA VAL A 6 -3.42 3.13 -5.78
C VAL A 6 -2.01 2.57 -5.64
N LEU A 7 -1.69 2.04 -4.46
CA LEU A 7 -0.48 1.28 -4.21
C LEU A 7 -0.77 -0.21 -4.43
N VAL A 8 -0.10 -0.80 -5.42
CA VAL A 8 -0.10 -2.25 -5.64
C VAL A 8 1.18 -2.86 -5.07
N THR A 9 1.02 -3.88 -4.23
CA THR A 9 2.13 -4.68 -3.66
C THR A 9 2.02 -6.14 -4.10
N GLN A 10 3.13 -6.86 -4.01
CA GLN A 10 3.18 -8.30 -4.30
C GLN A 10 3.99 -9.02 -3.19
N PRO A 11 3.39 -9.27 -2.01
CA PRO A 11 4.10 -9.80 -0.84
C PRO A 11 4.69 -11.20 -1.08
N ARG A 12 4.15 -11.93 -2.07
CA ARG A 12 4.64 -13.22 -2.56
C ARG A 12 4.37 -13.32 -4.06
N PRO A 13 5.17 -14.07 -4.84
CA PRO A 13 4.92 -14.27 -6.27
C PRO A 13 3.47 -14.64 -6.56
N GLY A 14 2.84 -13.93 -7.50
CA GLY A 14 1.45 -14.12 -7.91
C GLY A 14 0.37 -13.65 -6.92
N LYS A 15 0.73 -13.16 -5.71
CA LYS A 15 -0.23 -12.63 -4.74
C LYS A 15 -0.16 -11.12 -4.68
N PHE A 16 -1.17 -10.45 -5.21
CA PHE A 16 -1.25 -9.00 -5.23
C PHE A 16 -2.16 -8.45 -4.13
N ARG A 17 -1.82 -7.26 -3.63
CA ARG A 17 -2.68 -6.43 -2.78
C ARG A 17 -2.74 -5.03 -3.38
N ALA A 18 -3.87 -4.36 -3.19
CA ALA A 18 -4.04 -2.97 -3.54
C ALA A 18 -4.50 -2.17 -2.33
N PHE A 19 -3.98 -0.95 -2.20
CA PHE A 19 -4.31 -0.03 -1.13
C PHE A 19 -4.46 1.39 -1.68
N ASP A 20 -5.24 2.22 -1.01
CA ASP A 20 -5.12 3.66 -1.17
C ASP A 20 -3.70 4.07 -0.76
N ALA A 21 -2.99 4.75 -1.67
CA ALA A 21 -1.63 5.23 -1.42
C ALA A 21 -1.60 6.45 -0.49
N THR A 22 -2.75 6.96 -0.07
CA THR A 22 -2.90 8.09 0.84
C THR A 22 -2.60 7.66 2.28
N CYS A 23 -1.56 8.24 2.88
CA CYS A 23 -1.23 7.98 4.28
C CYS A 23 -2.37 8.52 5.18
N PRO A 24 -2.95 7.68 6.06
CA PRO A 24 -4.08 8.08 6.91
C PRO A 24 -3.71 9.08 8.01
N HIS A 25 -2.43 9.47 8.12
CA HIS A 25 -2.01 10.53 9.04
C HIS A 25 -2.45 11.92 8.56
N ARG A 26 -2.01 12.34 7.36
CA ARG A 26 -2.20 13.70 6.83
C ARG A 26 -2.37 13.73 5.30
N GLY A 27 -2.71 12.60 4.68
CA GLY A 27 -3.01 12.55 3.26
C GLY A 27 -1.80 12.50 2.32
N VAL A 28 -0.57 12.42 2.84
CA VAL A 28 0.62 12.35 1.99
C VAL A 28 0.72 10.97 1.33
N ARG A 29 1.03 10.93 0.04
CA ARG A 29 1.24 9.68 -0.69
C ARG A 29 2.41 8.87 -0.09
N VAL A 30 2.21 7.56 0.08
CA VAL A 30 3.25 6.63 0.53
C VAL A 30 4.13 6.17 -0.64
N SER A 31 5.35 5.75 -0.33
CA SER A 31 6.25 5.13 -1.31
C SER A 31 5.88 3.65 -1.53
N PRO A 32 6.24 3.05 -2.68
CA PRO A 32 6.25 1.60 -2.83
C PRO A 32 7.03 0.90 -1.71
N PRO A 33 6.70 -0.37 -1.40
CA PRO A 33 7.41 -1.11 -0.36
C PRO A 33 8.92 -1.24 -0.66
N SER A 34 9.72 -1.16 0.39
CA SER A 34 11.13 -1.61 0.42
C SER A 34 11.25 -2.64 1.53
N ASP A 35 11.83 -3.80 1.23
CA ASP A 35 12.00 -4.92 2.18
C ASP A 35 10.70 -5.28 2.93
N GLY A 36 9.59 -5.31 2.19
CA GLY A 36 8.27 -5.64 2.71
C GLY A 36 7.55 -4.52 3.48
N VAL A 37 8.15 -3.32 3.55
CA VAL A 37 7.61 -2.20 4.34
C VAL A 37 7.25 -1.01 3.45
N ILE A 38 5.99 -0.59 3.55
CA ILE A 38 5.49 0.65 2.96
C ILE A 38 5.82 1.80 3.90
N THR A 39 6.38 2.89 3.36
CA THR A 39 6.79 4.05 4.18
C THR A 39 6.19 5.35 3.64
N CYS A 40 5.59 6.15 4.52
CA CYS A 40 5.28 7.56 4.25
C CYS A 40 6.49 8.42 4.64
N MET A 41 7.14 9.02 3.65
CA MET A 41 8.39 9.79 3.83
C MET A 41 8.20 11.12 4.58
N ALA A 42 6.96 11.59 4.77
CA ALA A 42 6.72 12.87 5.46
C ALA A 42 7.02 12.81 6.97
N HIS A 43 6.61 11.73 7.64
CA HIS A 43 6.73 11.60 9.11
C HIS A 43 7.00 10.15 9.54
N ASN A 44 7.50 9.30 8.64
CA ASN A 44 7.88 7.92 8.90
C ASN A 44 6.75 7.02 9.44
N SER A 45 5.51 7.21 8.96
CA SER A 45 4.49 6.18 9.16
C SER A 45 4.82 4.95 8.32
N ARG A 46 4.85 3.77 8.93
CA ARG A 46 5.25 2.51 8.30
C ARG A 46 4.10 1.52 8.33
N PHE A 47 3.93 0.78 7.24
CA PHE A 47 2.84 -0.19 7.08
C PHE A 47 3.35 -1.49 6.48
N GLN A 48 2.72 -2.60 6.83
CA GLN A 48 2.98 -3.91 6.24
C GLN A 48 2.46 -3.96 4.81
N GLU A 49 3.28 -4.43 3.87
CA GLU A 49 2.84 -4.56 2.47
C GLU A 49 1.78 -5.63 2.26
N SER A 50 1.67 -6.60 3.18
CA SER A 50 0.84 -7.79 3.03
C SER A 50 -0.63 -7.54 3.30
N ASP A 51 -0.94 -6.54 4.11
CA ASP A 51 -2.29 -6.28 4.59
C ASP A 51 -2.60 -4.80 4.90
N GLY A 52 -1.61 -3.91 4.74
CA GLY A 52 -1.70 -2.47 4.98
C GLY A 52 -1.63 -2.07 6.46
N ALA A 53 -1.41 -3.02 7.36
CA ALA A 53 -1.43 -2.76 8.80
C ALA A 53 -0.33 -1.79 9.22
N ARG A 54 -0.68 -0.84 10.08
CA ARG A 54 0.29 0.07 10.69
C ARG A 54 1.31 -0.72 11.51
N ILE A 55 2.58 -0.44 11.26
CA ILE A 55 3.73 -0.91 12.05
C ILE A 55 4.10 0.17 13.07
N SER A 56 4.34 1.40 12.62
CA SER A 56 4.83 2.49 13.46
C SER A 56 4.55 3.87 12.87
N GLY A 57 4.91 4.91 13.63
CA GLY A 57 4.74 6.31 13.25
C GLY A 57 3.36 6.89 13.62
N PRO A 58 3.09 8.14 13.20
CA PRO A 58 1.95 8.93 13.66
C PRO A 58 0.61 8.60 13.01
N ALA A 59 0.57 7.81 11.93
CA ALA A 59 -0.69 7.27 11.42
C ALA A 59 -1.45 6.53 12.53
N THR A 60 -2.76 6.70 12.61
CA THR A 60 -3.62 6.08 13.63
C THR A 60 -4.35 4.83 13.12
N GLY A 61 -4.18 4.48 11.84
CA GLY A 61 -4.86 3.37 11.19
C GLY A 61 -4.02 2.70 10.11
N ARG A 62 -4.59 1.66 9.50
CA ARG A 62 -4.05 0.95 8.34
C ARG A 62 -4.28 1.74 7.05
N LEU A 63 -3.56 1.39 5.98
CA LEU A 63 -3.93 1.83 4.64
C LEU A 63 -5.29 1.24 4.25
N ALA A 64 -6.13 2.03 3.58
CA ALA A 64 -7.42 1.54 3.10
C ALA A 64 -7.17 0.50 2.00
N ARG A 65 -7.87 -0.63 2.07
CA ARG A 65 -7.75 -1.69 1.06
C ARG A 65 -8.59 -1.35 -0.15
N ILE A 66 -8.04 -1.66 -1.32
CA ILE A 66 -8.73 -1.56 -2.60
C ILE A 66 -8.86 -2.97 -3.16
N SER A 67 -10.03 -3.29 -3.73
CA SER A 67 -10.26 -4.57 -4.40
C SER A 67 -9.30 -4.70 -5.58
N VAL A 68 -8.73 -5.89 -5.74
CA VAL A 68 -7.81 -6.18 -6.85
C VAL A 68 -8.14 -7.55 -7.42
N SER A 69 -8.17 -7.64 -8.74
CA SER A 69 -8.35 -8.89 -9.48
C SER A 69 -7.17 -9.09 -10.43
N VAL A 70 -6.79 -10.35 -10.65
CA VAL A 70 -5.76 -10.73 -11.61
C VAL A 70 -6.47 -11.38 -12.78
N GLN A 71 -6.31 -10.82 -13.97
CA GLN A 71 -6.90 -11.30 -15.22
C GLN A 71 -5.78 -11.56 -16.23
N GLY A 72 -5.36 -12.81 -16.35
CA GLY A 72 -4.17 -13.16 -17.14
C GLY A 72 -2.93 -12.46 -16.59
N GLU A 73 -2.30 -11.62 -17.42
CA GLU A 73 -1.13 -10.81 -17.04
C GLU A 73 -1.50 -9.43 -16.49
N SER A 74 -2.79 -9.09 -16.47
CA SER A 74 -3.27 -7.77 -16.03
C SER A 74 -3.73 -7.77 -14.57
N ILE A 75 -3.44 -6.68 -13.88
CA ILE A 75 -4.02 -6.35 -12.58
C ILE A 75 -5.15 -5.36 -12.82
N VAL A 76 -6.37 -5.73 -12.42
CA VAL A 76 -7.57 -4.92 -12.58
C VAL A 76 -8.00 -4.38 -11.22
N ILE A 77 -8.17 -3.07 -11.16
CA ILE A 77 -8.64 -2.30 -10.01
C ILE A 77 -9.90 -1.55 -10.47
N PRO A 78 -11.01 -1.60 -9.71
CA PRO A 78 -12.27 -0.94 -10.07
C PRO A 78 -12.20 0.59 -9.99
#